data_AF-A0A3S9Z969-F1
#
_entry.id   AF-A0A3S9Z969-F1
#
_cell.length_a   1.000
_cell.length_b   1.000
_cell.length_c   1.000
_cell.angle_alpha   90.00
_cell.angle_beta   90.00
_cell.angle_gamma   90.00
#
_symmetry.space_group_name_H-M   'P 1'
#
loop_
_entity.id
_entity.type
_entity.pdbx_description
1 polymer ?
#
loop_
_entity_poly.entity_id
_entity_poly.type
_entity_poly.pdbx_seq_one_letter_code
_entity_poly.pdbx_strand_id
1 'polypeptide(L)'
;MDSTRTTATPAGTWSEHLVVEGRSYTSTLRFTANGRAMILAGPRPGSVGAGYWHSTGPDTFRFQIVELEFDADGVLSGWVDIDQAAVLHGDTFTCDGVSHVYDAHDRLLATVHAEGTSTRA
;
A
#
# COMPACT_ATOMS: atom_id res chain seq x y z
N MET A 1 21.82 5.69 30.57
CA MET A 1 22.02 5.19 29.19
C MET A 1 20.64 4.97 28.62
N ASP A 2 20.15 5.97 27.88
CA ASP A 2 18.89 5.84 27.14
C ASP A 2 19.30 5.51 25.70
N SER A 3 19.27 4.23 25.36
CA SER A 3 19.55 3.79 24.00
C SER A 3 18.38 4.26 23.15
N THR A 4 18.56 5.35 22.40
CA THR A 4 17.65 5.75 21.33
C THR A 4 17.55 4.58 20.36
N ARG A 5 16.53 3.72 20.50
CA ARG A 5 16.16 2.80 19.44
C ARG A 5 15.79 3.67 18.25
N THR A 6 16.63 3.67 17.23
CA THR A 6 16.28 4.24 15.93
C THR A 6 15.01 3.53 15.47
N THR A 7 13.90 4.26 15.37
CA THR A 7 12.68 3.74 14.75
C THR A 7 13.01 3.29 13.34
N ALA A 8 12.72 2.02 13.03
CA ALA A 8 12.93 1.49 11.70
C ALA A 8 12.04 2.27 10.72
N THR A 9 12.60 2.67 9.58
CA THR A 9 11.87 3.51 8.61
C THR A 9 11.46 2.71 7.38
N PRO A 10 10.19 2.78 6.96
CA PRO A 10 9.75 2.17 5.71
C PRO A 10 10.21 2.99 4.48
N ALA A 11 10.82 4.17 4.66
CA ALA A 11 11.26 4.99 3.53
C ALA A 11 12.17 4.19 2.58
N GLY A 12 11.81 4.18 1.29
CA GLY A 12 12.43 3.32 0.28
C GLY A 12 11.44 2.86 -0.78
N THR A 13 11.97 2.15 -1.77
CA THR A 13 11.18 1.45 -2.79
C THR A 13 11.09 -0.03 -2.42
N TRP A 14 9.93 -0.61 -2.64
CA TRP A 14 9.60 -1.96 -2.23
C TRP A 14 8.91 -2.71 -3.37
N SER A 15 9.29 -3.96 -3.56
CA SER A 15 8.55 -4.91 -4.38
C SER A 15 7.59 -5.67 -3.48
N GLU A 16 6.30 -5.55 -3.74
CA GLU A 16 5.24 -6.17 -2.95
C GLU A 16 4.68 -7.39 -3.67
N HIS A 17 4.44 -8.47 -2.93
CA HIS A 17 3.55 -9.55 -3.29
C HIS A 17 2.30 -9.48 -2.40
N LEU A 18 1.16 -9.20 -3.00
CA LEU A 18 -0.12 -8.98 -2.35
C LEU A 18 -1.07 -10.16 -2.63
N VAL A 19 -1.83 -10.58 -1.63
CA VAL A 19 -2.93 -11.53 -1.77
C VAL A 19 -4.23 -10.82 -1.43
N VAL A 20 -5.16 -10.75 -2.38
CA VAL A 20 -6.50 -10.15 -2.21
C VAL A 20 -7.53 -11.20 -2.60
N GLU A 21 -8.43 -11.57 -1.69
CA GLU A 21 -9.46 -12.58 -1.93
C GLU A 21 -8.90 -13.89 -2.55
N GLY A 22 -7.72 -14.32 -2.08
CA GLY A 22 -7.04 -15.54 -2.53
C GLY A 22 -6.32 -15.42 -3.89
N ARG A 23 -6.27 -14.24 -4.49
CA ARG A 23 -5.54 -13.97 -5.74
C ARG A 23 -4.24 -13.23 -5.45
N SER A 24 -3.16 -13.70 -6.06
CA SER A 24 -1.84 -13.08 -5.95
C SER A 24 -1.63 -11.99 -6.99
N TYR A 25 -1.00 -10.90 -6.54
CA TYR A 25 -0.59 -9.78 -7.36
C TYR A 25 0.79 -9.30 -6.96
N THR A 26 1.43 -8.52 -7.84
CA THR A 26 2.68 -7.83 -7.52
C THR A 26 2.51 -6.34 -7.72
N SER A 27 3.09 -5.54 -6.83
CA SER A 27 3.11 -4.08 -6.94
C SER A 27 4.50 -3.52 -6.61
N THR A 28 4.75 -2.27 -6.99
CA THR A 28 5.92 -1.50 -6.53
C THR A 28 5.44 -0.33 -5.70
N LEU A 29 5.85 -0.31 -4.43
CA LEU A 29 5.53 0.75 -3.48
C LEU A 29 6.73 1.68 -3.27
N ARG A 30 6.44 2.95 -3.01
CA ARG A 30 7.43 3.93 -2.57
C ARG A 30 6.93 4.65 -1.34
N PHE A 31 7.68 4.51 -0.25
CA PHE A 31 7.53 5.34 0.94
C PHE A 31 8.63 6.38 0.98
N THR A 32 8.26 7.61 1.30
CA THR A 32 9.19 8.74 1.43
C THR A 32 9.41 9.08 2.89
N ALA A 33 10.56 9.65 3.24
CA ALA A 33 10.87 10.01 4.63
C ALA A 33 9.92 11.06 5.24
N ASN A 34 9.19 11.83 4.41
CA ASN A 34 8.22 12.83 4.86
C ASN A 34 6.77 12.29 4.93
N GLY A 35 6.58 10.97 4.91
CA GLY A 35 5.26 10.37 5.15
C GLY A 35 4.39 10.19 3.91
N ARG A 36 4.90 10.30 2.68
CA ARG A 36 4.14 9.92 1.46
C ARG A 36 4.29 8.45 1.13
N ALA A 37 3.19 7.83 0.73
CA ALA A 37 3.10 6.47 0.19
C ALA A 37 2.59 6.53 -1.25
N MET A 38 3.18 5.75 -2.16
CA MET A 38 2.81 5.74 -3.57
C MET A 38 2.88 4.32 -4.14
N ILE A 39 1.94 3.98 -5.02
CA ILE A 39 2.03 2.82 -5.90
C ILE A 39 2.64 3.30 -7.22
N LEU A 40 3.87 2.87 -7.51
CA LEU A 40 4.58 3.22 -8.74
C LEU A 40 4.20 2.30 -9.91
N ALA A 41 3.88 1.06 -9.61
CA ALA A 41 3.35 0.07 -10.55
C ALA A 41 2.38 -0.82 -9.79
N GLY A 42 1.08 -0.67 -10.07
CA GLY A 42 0.04 -1.44 -9.40
C GLY A 42 -0.16 -2.85 -9.96
N PRO A 43 -1.04 -3.63 -9.32
CA PRO A 43 -1.34 -5.01 -9.69
C PRO A 43 -2.02 -5.15 -11.06
N ARG A 44 -2.56 -4.06 -11.61
CA ARG A 44 -3.12 -3.97 -12.96
C ARG A 44 -2.36 -2.93 -13.78
N PRO A 45 -2.21 -3.10 -15.11
CA PRO A 45 -1.63 -2.07 -15.97
C PRO A 45 -2.40 -0.75 -15.83
N GLY A 46 -1.70 0.36 -15.58
CA GLY A 46 -2.30 1.68 -15.41
C GLY A 46 -2.73 2.04 -13.99
N SER A 47 -2.70 1.09 -13.05
CA SER A 47 -2.94 1.35 -11.63
C SER A 47 -1.83 2.19 -11.02
N VAL A 48 -2.21 3.37 -10.52
CA VAL A 48 -1.35 4.27 -9.73
C VAL A 48 -2.12 4.75 -8.51
N GLY A 49 -1.40 4.98 -7.42
CA GLY A 49 -2.01 5.43 -6.19
C GLY A 49 -1.09 6.29 -5.35
N ALA A 50 -1.68 7.16 -4.55
CA ALA A 50 -0.96 8.02 -3.63
C ALA A 50 -1.70 8.19 -2.31
N GLY A 51 -0.93 8.42 -1.26
CA GLY A 51 -1.45 8.72 0.05
C GLY A 51 -0.33 8.94 1.04
N TYR A 52 -0.51 8.42 2.25
CA TYR A 52 0.35 8.72 3.39
C TYR A 52 0.70 7.46 4.17
N TRP A 53 1.83 7.53 4.87
CA TRP A 53 2.18 6.56 5.90
C TRP A 53 2.62 7.29 7.16
N HIS A 54 2.49 6.63 8.30
CA HIS A 54 3.02 7.10 9.57
C HIS A 54 3.48 5.92 10.42
N SER A 55 4.52 6.13 11.24
CA SER A 55 4.95 5.14 12.23
C SER A 55 3.89 4.99 13.31
N THR A 56 3.61 3.74 13.71
CA THR A 56 2.72 3.37 14.82
C THR A 56 3.49 2.73 15.98
N GLY A 57 4.79 2.52 15.81
CA GLY A 57 5.68 1.87 16.78
C GLY A 57 7.11 1.73 16.24
N PRO A 58 8.04 1.14 17.01
CA PRO A 58 9.46 1.01 16.62
C PRO A 58 9.67 0.32 15.27
N ASP A 59 8.88 -0.73 15.02
CA ASP A 59 8.95 -1.58 13.84
C ASP A 59 7.58 -1.67 13.14
N THR A 60 6.64 -0.80 13.48
CA THR A 60 5.28 -0.83 12.93
C THR A 60 4.91 0.50 12.30
N PHE A 61 4.15 0.45 11.22
CA PHE A 61 3.63 1.62 10.53
C PHE A 61 2.25 1.32 9.94
N ARG A 62 1.53 2.36 9.56
CA ARG A 62 0.28 2.26 8.82
C ARG A 62 0.39 3.10 7.56
N PHE A 63 -0.20 2.64 6.47
CA PHE A 63 -0.32 3.43 5.25
C PHE A 63 -1.75 3.39 4.71
N GLN A 64 -2.15 4.53 4.16
CA GLN A 64 -3.40 4.69 3.45
C GLN A 64 -3.11 5.25 2.06
N ILE A 65 -3.65 4.60 1.03
CA ILE A 65 -3.42 4.96 -0.38
C ILE A 65 -4.77 4.97 -1.09
N VAL A 66 -5.01 5.99 -1.89
CA VAL A 66 -6.08 5.96 -2.90
C VAL A 66 -5.46 5.50 -4.22
N GLU A 67 -5.90 4.36 -4.74
CA GLU A 67 -5.54 3.83 -6.05
C GLU A 67 -6.65 4.14 -7.06
N LEU A 68 -6.30 4.72 -8.20
CA LEU A 68 -7.26 5.01 -9.27
C LEU A 68 -7.19 3.92 -10.34
N GLU A 69 -8.35 3.44 -10.78
CA GLU A 69 -8.49 2.46 -11.85
C GLU A 69 -9.03 3.13 -13.12
N PHE A 70 -8.26 3.08 -14.20
CA PHE A 70 -8.64 3.60 -15.51
C PHE A 70 -8.90 2.46 -16.50
N ASP A 71 -9.86 2.64 -17.40
CA ASP A 71 -10.09 1.73 -18.52
C ASP A 71 -9.08 1.97 -19.67
N ALA A 72 -9.24 1.23 -20.77
CA ALA A 72 -8.34 1.28 -21.91
C ALA A 72 -8.34 2.64 -22.65
N ASP A 73 -9.41 3.43 -22.50
CA ASP A 73 -9.53 4.76 -23.08
C ASP A 73 -9.01 5.86 -22.11
N GLY A 74 -8.53 5.47 -20.93
CA GLY A 74 -8.04 6.37 -19.89
C GLY A 74 -9.15 7.03 -19.08
N VAL A 75 -10.38 6.49 -19.14
CA VAL A 75 -11.52 6.99 -18.36
C VAL A 75 -11.48 6.34 -16.97
N LEU A 76 -11.74 7.13 -15.93
CA LEU A 76 -11.86 6.61 -14.57
C LEU A 76 -13.01 5.60 -14.52
N SER A 77 -12.69 4.37 -14.16
CA SER A 77 -13.64 3.25 -14.06
C SER A 77 -13.99 2.92 -12.60
N GLY A 78 -13.09 3.25 -11.68
CA GLY A 78 -13.26 3.05 -10.24
C GLY A 78 -12.04 3.51 -9.46
N TRP A 79 -12.09 3.32 -8.15
CA TRP A 79 -10.98 3.61 -7.26
C TRP A 79 -11.02 2.72 -6.02
N VAL A 80 -9.87 2.59 -5.36
CA VAL A 80 -9.72 1.77 -4.17
C VAL A 80 -9.17 2.63 -3.04
N ASP A 81 -9.85 2.64 -1.89
CA ASP A 81 -9.30 3.13 -0.62
C ASP A 81 -8.58 1.97 0.07
N ILE A 82 -7.26 2.05 0.15
CA ILE A 82 -6.41 1.01 0.72
C ILE A 82 -5.97 1.45 2.09
N ASP A 83 -6.22 0.64 3.11
CA ASP A 83 -5.78 0.86 4.48
C ASP A 83 -5.05 -0.39 4.99
N GLN A 84 -3.78 -0.23 5.38
CA GLN A 84 -2.90 -1.34 5.73
C GLN A 84 -2.09 -1.03 6.99
N ALA A 85 -2.09 -1.97 7.93
CA ALA A 85 -1.15 -2.02 9.03
C ALA A 85 0.04 -2.87 8.63
N ALA A 86 1.25 -2.46 9.00
CA ALA A 86 2.47 -3.12 8.57
C ALA A 86 3.51 -3.27 9.68
N VAL A 87 4.29 -4.34 9.58
CA VAL A 87 5.41 -4.68 10.47
C VAL A 87 6.67 -4.80 9.64
N LEU A 88 7.68 -4.00 9.97
CA LEU A 88 8.96 -3.89 9.30
C LEU A 88 10.00 -4.79 9.97
N HIS A 89 10.69 -5.59 9.16
CA HIS A 89 11.74 -6.52 9.55
C HIS A 89 12.99 -6.29 8.67
N GLY A 90 13.70 -5.19 8.95
CA GLY A 90 14.88 -4.79 8.16
C GLY A 90 14.51 -4.40 6.73
N ASP A 91 14.88 -5.25 5.78
CA ASP A 91 14.62 -5.05 4.34
C ASP A 91 13.38 -5.81 3.84
N THR A 92 12.54 -6.28 4.77
CA THR A 92 11.21 -6.82 4.46
C THR A 92 10.15 -6.17 5.33
N PHE A 93 8.90 -6.13 4.87
CA PHE A 93 7.76 -5.88 5.74
C PHE A 93 6.58 -6.77 5.35
N THR A 94 5.73 -7.09 6.33
CA THR A 94 4.41 -7.69 6.09
C THR A 94 3.34 -6.66 6.38
N CYS A 95 2.22 -6.74 5.67
CA CYS A 95 1.06 -5.90 5.95
C CYS A 95 -0.25 -6.67 5.83
N ASP A 96 -1.27 -6.20 6.54
CA ASP A 96 -2.63 -6.69 6.46
C ASP A 96 -3.61 -5.53 6.64
N GLY A 97 -4.80 -5.66 6.06
CA GLY A 97 -5.84 -4.66 6.22
C GLY A 97 -6.98 -4.81 5.24
N VAL A 98 -7.85 -3.81 5.24
CA VAL A 98 -9.09 -3.81 4.48
C VAL A 98 -9.03 -2.69 3.44
N SER A 99 -9.42 -3.03 2.22
CA SER A 99 -9.61 -2.06 1.15
C SER A 99 -11.09 -1.95 0.76
N HIS A 100 -11.51 -0.76 0.36
CA HIS A 100 -12.84 -0.48 -0.14
C HIS A 100 -12.77 -0.15 -1.63
N VAL A 101 -13.50 -0.87 -2.45
CA VAL A 101 -13.51 -0.72 -3.92
C VAL A 101 -14.77 0.02 -4.31
N TYR A 102 -14.61 1.11 -5.05
CA TYR A 102 -15.68 1.99 -5.52
C TYR A 102 -15.72 2.03 -7.04
N ASP A 103 -16.91 2.23 -7.60
CA ASP A 103 -17.04 2.64 -9.00
C ASP A 103 -16.75 4.14 -9.18
N ALA A 104 -16.71 4.59 -10.43
CA ALA A 104 -16.45 6.00 -10.79
C ALA A 104 -17.50 7.01 -10.27
N HIS A 105 -18.60 6.54 -9.66
CA HIS A 105 -19.66 7.39 -9.08
C HIS A 105 -19.68 7.30 -7.54
N ASP A 106 -18.56 6.88 -6.93
CA ASP A 106 -18.38 6.74 -5.48
C ASP A 106 -19.31 5.72 -4.83
N ARG A 107 -19.89 4.79 -5.59
CA ARG A 107 -20.66 3.69 -5.03
C ARG A 107 -19.71 2.56 -4.65
N LEU A 108 -19.74 2.18 -3.37
CA LEU A 108 -19.03 1.02 -2.85
C LEU A 108 -19.50 -0.26 -3.55
N LEU A 109 -18.59 -0.95 -4.21
CA LEU A 109 -18.81 -2.23 -4.88
C LEU A 109 -18.44 -3.41 -3.97
N ALA A 110 -17.33 -3.28 -3.23
CA ALA A 110 -16.80 -4.36 -2.42
C ALA A 110 -15.93 -3.84 -1.26
N THR A 111 -15.82 -4.68 -0.24
CA THR A 111 -14.83 -4.57 0.85
C THR A 111 -14.00 -5.83 0.81
N VAL A 112 -12.68 -5.69 0.68
CA VAL A 112 -11.77 -6.82 0.47
C VAL A 112 -10.66 -6.83 1.52
N HIS A 113 -10.31 -8.02 1.99
CA HIS A 113 -9.13 -8.19 2.83
C HIS A 113 -7.90 -8.38 1.94
N ALA A 114 -6.81 -7.72 2.31
CA ALA A 114 -5.55 -7.80 1.61
C ALA A 114 -4.41 -8.06 2.59
N GLU A 115 -3.52 -8.98 2.21
CA GLU A 115 -2.29 -9.30 2.94
C GLU A 115 -1.10 -9.18 2.00
N GLY A 116 -0.02 -8.57 2.46
CA GLY A 116 1.16 -8.29 1.65
C GLY A 116 2.45 -8.72 2.31
N THR A 117 3.41 -9.15 1.50
CA THR A 117 4.82 -9.22 1.89
C THR A 117 5.63 -8.42 0.88
N SER A 118 6.49 -7.55 1.39
CA SER A 118 7.31 -6.66 0.59
C SER A 118 8.78 -6.81 0.90
N THR A 119 9.61 -6.69 -0.13
CA THR A 119 11.07 -6.68 -0.03
C THR A 119 11.62 -5.38 -0.59
N ARG A 120 12.66 -4.84 0.04
CA ARG A 120 13.32 -3.62 -0.43
C ARG A 120 13.97 -3.88 -1.80
N ALA A 121 13.71 -2.99 -2.75
CA ALA A 121 14.28 -3.03 -4.10
C ALA A 121 15.69 -2.42 -4.14
#